data_AF-A0A4R9X3P9-F1
#
_entry.id   AF-A0A4R9X3P9-F1
#
_cell.length_a   1.000
_cell.length_b   1.000
_cell.length_c   1.000
_cell.angle_alpha   90.00
_cell.angle_beta   90.00
_cell.angle_gamma   90.00
#
_symmetry.space_group_name_H-M   'P 1'
#
loop_
_entity.id
_entity.type
_entity.pdbx_description
1 polymer ?
#
loop_
_entity_poly.entity_id
_entity_poly.type
_entity_poly.pdbx_seq_one_letter_code
_entity_poly.pdbx_strand_id
1 'polypeptide(L)'
;MSFIIDSPTPKAMRVQAVRPSPMAMIREDISCVKARDPAARGTFEIVLTYPGVHAVVGHRIANRMWRRGFRFPARFLSWAVRFATNVDIHPGATIGQRFFIDHGAGVVIGETAEIGNDVTLYHGVTLGGTSWAPGKRHPTLDNGVIIGAGAKILGAITVGAGCRVGANAVVIEDVPPGMTVVGIPGRIIRPAGERRRLVHGRIDLDHHLMPDPVGDAIAELVDRISFLELRIGRLQRQLAANAPASSHAKQDTAATTEIDQQREMQ
;
A
#
# COMPACT_ATOMS: atom_id res chain seq x y z
N MET A 1 -34.06 -35.70 31.67
CA MET A 1 -34.70 -34.48 31.12
C MET A 1 -34.01 -33.28 31.74
N SER A 2 -32.97 -32.75 31.06
CA SER A 2 -32.23 -31.57 31.52
C SER A 2 -32.84 -30.34 30.86
N PHE A 3 -33.42 -29.45 31.66
CA PHE A 3 -33.94 -28.16 31.20
C PHE A 3 -32.77 -27.20 31.06
N ILE A 4 -32.36 -26.94 29.81
CA ILE A 4 -31.44 -25.85 29.48
C ILE A 4 -32.28 -24.56 29.48
N ILE A 5 -32.03 -23.70 30.47
CA ILE A 5 -32.56 -22.33 30.51
C ILE A 5 -31.65 -21.50 29.60
N ASP A 6 -32.15 -21.21 28.40
CA ASP A 6 -31.51 -20.30 27.45
C ASP A 6 -31.59 -18.87 28.01
N SER A 7 -30.45 -18.35 28.46
CA SER A 7 -30.35 -16.98 28.97
C SER A 7 -30.10 -16.06 27.78
N PRO A 8 -30.97 -15.08 27.49
CA PRO A 8 -30.76 -14.20 26.35
C PRO A 8 -29.50 -13.36 26.58
N THR A 9 -28.52 -13.54 25.70
CA THR A 9 -27.33 -12.68 25.66
C THR A 9 -27.76 -11.23 25.45
N PRO A 10 -27.19 -10.26 26.21
CA PRO A 10 -27.56 -8.86 26.04
C PRO A 10 -27.15 -8.41 24.64
N LYS A 11 -28.14 -8.09 23.80
CA LYS A 11 -27.92 -7.39 22.52
C LYS A 11 -27.12 -6.13 22.82
N ALA A 12 -25.87 -6.09 22.34
CA ALA A 12 -25.02 -4.91 22.44
C ALA A 12 -25.80 -3.69 21.92
N MET A 13 -26.13 -2.75 22.81
CA MET A 13 -26.69 -1.45 22.45
C MET A 13 -25.68 -0.74 21.55
N ARG A 14 -25.90 -0.76 20.23
CA ARG A 14 -25.23 0.16 19.32
C ARG A 14 -25.73 1.56 19.65
N VAL A 15 -24.91 2.32 20.39
CA VAL A 15 -25.04 3.78 20.50
C VAL A 15 -25.10 4.30 19.06
N GLN A 16 -26.27 4.80 18.63
CA GLN A 16 -26.38 5.45 17.33
C GLN A 16 -25.55 6.72 17.41
N ALA A 17 -24.38 6.72 16.77
CA ALA A 17 -23.55 7.91 16.65
C ALA A 17 -24.39 9.03 16.00
N VAL A 18 -24.53 10.16 16.69
CA VAL A 18 -25.23 11.34 16.20
C VAL A 18 -24.59 11.74 14.87
N ARG A 19 -25.37 11.72 13.78
CA ARG A 19 -24.87 12.15 12.46
C ARG A 19 -24.70 13.67 12.50
N PRO A 20 -23.49 14.21 12.29
CA PRO A 20 -23.29 15.65 12.30
C PRO A 20 -24.08 16.28 11.17
N SER A 21 -24.53 17.53 11.39
CA SER A 21 -25.14 18.31 10.33
C SER A 21 -24.14 18.51 9.18
N PRO A 22 -24.58 18.75 7.94
CA PRO A 22 -23.66 19.02 6.83
C PRO A 22 -22.67 20.15 7.12
N MET A 23 -23.12 21.19 7.82
CA MET A 23 -22.27 22.33 8.22
C MET A 23 -21.22 21.90 9.25
N ALA A 24 -21.61 21.10 10.24
CA ALA A 24 -20.68 20.57 11.23
C ALA A 24 -19.63 19.67 10.58
N MET A 25 -20.03 18.83 9.62
CA MET A 25 -19.13 17.95 8.87
C MET A 25 -18.08 18.74 8.08
N ILE A 26 -18.48 19.80 7.37
CA ILE A 26 -17.55 20.68 6.65
C ILE A 26 -16.58 21.36 7.64
N ARG A 27 -17.09 21.82 8.79
CA ARG A 27 -16.25 22.43 9.83
C ARG A 27 -15.23 21.45 10.38
N GLU A 28 -15.61 20.20 10.58
CA GLU A 28 -14.71 19.12 11.00
C GLU A 28 -13.65 18.81 9.94
N ASP A 29 -14.01 18.77 8.66
CA ASP A 29 -13.05 18.55 7.57
C ASP A 29 -12.00 19.67 7.51
N ILE A 30 -12.42 20.94 7.63
CA ILE A 30 -11.49 22.08 7.68
C ILE A 30 -10.61 22.04 8.93
N SER A 31 -11.19 21.69 10.08
CA SER A 31 -10.45 21.58 11.35
C SER A 31 -9.42 20.44 11.32
N CYS A 32 -9.73 19.36 10.60
CA CYS A 32 -8.84 18.23 10.37
C CYS A 32 -7.55 18.67 9.65
N VAL A 33 -7.68 19.49 8.59
CA VAL A 33 -6.51 20.03 7.86
C VAL A 33 -5.58 20.78 8.79
N LYS A 34 -6.13 21.69 9.61
CA LYS A 34 -5.34 22.49 10.55
C LYS A 34 -4.57 21.64 11.57
N ALA A 35 -5.12 20.49 11.96
CA ALA A 35 -4.48 19.59 12.92
C ALA A 35 -3.38 18.73 12.28
N ARG A 36 -3.50 18.44 10.98
CA ARG A 36 -2.70 17.42 10.29
C ARG A 36 -1.64 17.98 9.35
N ASP A 37 -1.85 19.17 8.81
CA ASP A 37 -0.89 19.84 7.93
C ASP A 37 -0.12 20.94 8.69
N PRO A 38 1.19 20.77 8.93
CA PRO A 38 2.04 21.78 9.55
C PRO A 38 2.13 23.10 8.77
N ALA A 39 1.88 23.09 7.46
CA ALA A 39 1.94 24.27 6.61
C ALA A 39 0.69 25.16 6.73
N ALA A 40 -0.40 24.65 7.31
CA ALA A 40 -1.67 25.36 7.41
C ALA A 40 -1.62 26.47 8.49
N ARG A 41 -1.40 27.73 8.07
CA ARG A 41 -1.23 28.86 9.00
C ARG A 41 -2.55 29.41 9.54
N GLY A 42 -3.66 29.25 8.82
CA GLY A 42 -4.96 29.77 9.25
C GLY A 42 -6.16 29.20 8.49
N THR A 43 -7.34 29.26 9.11
CA THR A 43 -8.58 28.72 8.54
C THR A 43 -9.00 29.41 7.23
N PHE A 44 -8.77 30.72 7.12
CA PHE A 44 -9.10 31.48 5.90
C PHE A 44 -8.26 31.03 4.71
N GLU A 45 -6.96 30.84 4.92
CA GLU A 45 -6.05 30.27 3.92
C GLU A 45 -6.52 28.87 3.51
N ILE A 46 -6.76 27.99 4.49
CA ILE A 46 -7.24 26.62 4.22
C ILE A 46 -8.47 26.63 3.31
N VAL A 47 -9.47 27.44 3.66
CA VAL A 47 -10.73 27.51 2.91
C VAL A 47 -10.53 28.05 1.50
N LEU A 48 -9.54 28.90 1.24
CA LEU A 48 -9.32 29.52 -0.08
C LEU A 48 -8.32 28.77 -0.96
N THR A 49 -7.33 28.11 -0.37
CA THR A 49 -6.16 27.60 -1.13
C THR A 49 -6.02 26.10 -1.12
N TYR A 50 -6.81 25.34 -0.32
CA TYR A 50 -6.67 23.89 -0.24
C TYR A 50 -7.62 23.17 -1.20
N PRO A 51 -7.13 22.63 -2.33
CA PRO A 51 -7.97 21.96 -3.32
C PRO A 51 -8.64 20.70 -2.76
N GLY A 52 -7.99 20.02 -1.81
CA GLY A 52 -8.56 18.86 -1.12
C GLY A 52 -9.84 19.22 -0.34
N VAL A 53 -9.86 20.36 0.34
CA VAL A 53 -11.06 20.85 1.05
C VAL A 53 -12.17 21.16 0.07
N HIS A 54 -11.87 21.88 -1.02
CA HIS A 54 -12.86 22.20 -2.06
C HIS A 54 -13.46 20.93 -2.68
N ALA A 55 -12.61 19.93 -2.95
CA ALA A 55 -13.04 18.65 -3.52
C ALA A 55 -13.97 17.88 -2.59
N VAL A 56 -13.64 17.80 -1.29
CA VAL A 56 -14.48 17.11 -0.30
C VAL A 56 -15.81 17.83 -0.11
N VAL A 57 -15.82 19.16 0.01
CA VAL A 57 -17.06 19.95 0.12
C VAL A 57 -17.94 19.76 -1.11
N GLY A 58 -17.36 19.89 -2.31
CA GLY A 58 -18.05 19.67 -3.58
C GLY A 58 -18.64 18.26 -3.69
N HIS A 59 -17.86 17.24 -3.31
CA HIS A 59 -18.33 15.86 -3.26
C HIS A 59 -19.50 15.68 -2.29
N ARG A 60 -19.46 16.26 -1.08
CA ARG A 60 -20.57 16.12 -0.11
C ARG A 60 -21.88 16.70 -0.63
N ILE A 61 -21.83 17.76 -1.43
CA ILE A 61 -23.01 18.32 -2.11
C ILE A 61 -23.46 17.38 -3.23
N ALA A 62 -22.53 16.97 -4.11
CA ALA A 62 -22.83 16.06 -5.22
C ALA A 62 -23.39 14.71 -4.76
N ASN A 63 -22.85 14.14 -3.68
CA ASN A 63 -23.31 12.91 -3.05
C ASN A 63 -24.74 13.04 -2.50
N ARG A 64 -25.09 14.18 -1.91
CA ARG A 64 -26.47 14.47 -1.47
C ARG A 64 -27.44 14.46 -2.66
N MET A 65 -27.06 15.11 -3.75
CA MET A 65 -27.86 15.15 -4.98
C MET A 65 -28.02 13.75 -5.58
N TRP A 66 -26.92 12.99 -5.63
CA TRP A 66 -26.89 11.61 -6.12
C TRP A 66 -27.81 10.68 -5.33
N ARG A 67 -27.75 10.74 -4.00
CA ARG A 67 -28.61 9.96 -3.09
C ARG A 67 -30.09 10.34 -3.19
N ARG A 68 -30.41 11.55 -3.64
CA ARG A 68 -31.78 12.03 -3.90
C ARG A 68 -32.29 11.72 -5.31
N GLY A 69 -31.48 11.05 -6.15
CA GLY A 69 -31.87 10.68 -7.51
C GLY A 69 -31.47 11.68 -8.60
N PHE A 70 -30.91 12.84 -8.25
CA PHE A 70 -30.43 13.83 -9.22
C PHE A 70 -29.06 13.43 -9.79
N ARG A 71 -29.03 12.34 -10.57
CA ARG A 71 -27.79 11.69 -11.03
C ARG A 71 -26.96 12.55 -11.99
N PHE A 72 -27.60 13.14 -13.00
CA PHE A 72 -26.91 14.00 -13.97
C PHE A 72 -26.33 15.28 -13.32
N PRO A 73 -27.11 16.08 -12.56
CA PRO A 73 -26.55 17.25 -11.87
C PRO A 73 -25.41 16.91 -10.92
N ALA A 74 -25.51 15.79 -10.19
CA ALA A 74 -24.44 15.32 -9.31
C ALA A 74 -23.16 14.98 -10.08
N ARG A 75 -23.27 14.33 -11.25
CA ARG A 75 -22.11 14.01 -12.11
C ARG A 75 -21.50 15.27 -12.71
N PHE A 76 -22.33 16.20 -13.18
CA PHE A 76 -21.85 17.48 -13.70
C PHE A 76 -21.11 18.30 -12.63
N LEU A 77 -21.67 18.38 -11.42
CA LEU A 77 -20.99 19.04 -10.30
C LEU A 77 -19.65 18.37 -9.96
N SER A 78 -19.61 17.04 -9.94
CA SER A 78 -18.36 16.31 -9.69
C SER A 78 -17.31 16.57 -10.78
N TRP A 79 -17.73 16.67 -12.04
CA TRP A 79 -16.85 17.06 -13.15
C TRP A 79 -16.32 18.49 -13.01
N ALA A 80 -17.17 19.45 -12.63
CA ALA A 80 -16.76 20.85 -12.42
C ALA A 80 -15.77 20.97 -11.25
N VAL A 81 -16.01 20.26 -10.15
CA VAL A 81 -15.09 20.17 -9.01
C VAL A 81 -13.75 19.57 -9.44
N ARG A 82 -13.77 18.48 -10.21
CA ARG A 82 -12.55 17.87 -10.78
C ARG A 82 -11.77 18.85 -11.65
N PHE A 83 -12.47 19.61 -12.50
CA PHE A 83 -11.83 20.62 -13.35
C PHE A 83 -11.12 21.71 -12.53
N ALA A 84 -11.73 22.16 -11.43
CA ALA A 84 -11.16 23.20 -10.57
C ALA A 84 -10.05 22.70 -9.64
N THR A 85 -10.11 21.45 -9.18
CA THR A 85 -9.26 20.93 -8.09
C THR A 85 -8.27 19.84 -8.51
N ASN A 86 -8.44 19.26 -9.70
CA ASN A 86 -7.73 18.06 -10.16
C ASN A 86 -7.94 16.82 -9.27
N VAL A 87 -9.02 16.79 -8.50
CA VAL A 87 -9.46 15.65 -7.67
C VAL A 87 -10.73 15.07 -8.28
N ASP A 88 -10.70 13.80 -8.69
CA ASP A 88 -11.86 13.10 -9.25
C ASP A 88 -12.53 12.23 -8.18
N ILE A 89 -13.70 12.65 -7.68
CA ILE A 89 -14.49 11.89 -6.72
C ILE A 89 -15.85 11.59 -7.33
N HIS A 90 -16.14 10.31 -7.56
CA HIS A 90 -17.46 9.93 -8.03
C HIS A 90 -18.53 10.29 -6.97
N PRO A 91 -19.67 10.87 -7.37
CA PRO A 91 -20.69 11.30 -6.41
C PRO A 91 -21.34 10.14 -5.64
N GLY A 92 -21.24 8.91 -6.16
CA GLY A 92 -21.70 7.69 -5.51
C GLY A 92 -20.81 7.19 -4.35
N ALA A 93 -19.56 7.65 -4.26
CA ALA A 93 -18.65 7.23 -3.20
C ALA A 93 -19.20 7.58 -1.82
N THR A 94 -18.87 6.77 -0.82
CA THR A 94 -19.25 7.03 0.57
C THR A 94 -18.03 7.42 1.36
N ILE A 95 -18.03 8.64 1.90
CA ILE A 95 -16.89 9.23 2.61
C ILE A 95 -17.30 9.65 4.02
N GLY A 96 -16.55 9.18 5.01
CA GLY A 96 -16.70 9.50 6.42
C GLY A 96 -16.34 10.94 6.78
N GLN A 97 -16.19 11.19 8.08
CA GLN A 97 -15.84 12.48 8.67
C GLN A 97 -14.33 12.68 8.73
N ARG A 98 -13.89 13.94 8.74
CA ARG A 98 -12.47 14.31 8.90
C ARG A 98 -11.59 13.63 7.84
N PHE A 99 -12.13 13.49 6.64
CA PHE A 99 -11.42 12.94 5.50
C PHE A 99 -10.50 14.02 4.95
N PHE A 100 -9.22 13.70 4.84
CA PHE A 100 -8.21 14.66 4.42
C PHE A 100 -7.58 14.22 3.10
N ILE A 101 -7.54 15.14 2.14
CA ILE A 101 -6.81 14.97 0.89
C ILE A 101 -5.73 16.04 0.88
N ASP A 102 -4.47 15.63 0.97
CA ASP A 102 -3.33 16.53 0.93
C ASP A 102 -2.82 16.69 -0.51
N HIS A 103 -2.58 17.94 -0.91
CA HIS A 103 -2.27 18.42 -2.27
C HIS A 103 -3.32 18.12 -3.35
N GLY A 104 -3.99 16.97 -3.31
CA GLY A 104 -5.17 16.61 -4.12
C GLY A 104 -4.93 16.25 -5.58
N ALA A 105 -3.91 16.79 -6.23
CA ALA A 105 -3.69 16.60 -7.67
C ALA A 105 -3.63 15.11 -8.06
N GLY A 106 -4.47 14.69 -9.02
CA GLY A 106 -4.48 13.33 -9.56
C GLY A 106 -5.09 12.27 -8.63
N VAL A 107 -5.78 12.67 -7.56
CA VAL A 107 -6.55 11.73 -6.74
C VAL A 107 -7.80 11.28 -7.49
N VAL A 108 -8.07 9.97 -7.48
CA VAL A 108 -9.21 9.34 -8.15
C VAL A 108 -9.93 8.40 -7.19
N ILE A 109 -11.22 8.64 -6.94
CA ILE A 109 -12.08 7.86 -6.04
C ILE A 109 -13.30 7.39 -6.80
N GLY A 110 -13.40 6.07 -7.02
CA GLY A 110 -14.47 5.49 -7.81
C GLY A 110 -15.82 5.34 -7.10
N GLU A 111 -16.84 4.97 -7.88
CA GLU A 111 -18.25 5.02 -7.49
C GLU A 111 -18.60 4.26 -6.22
N THR A 112 -18.07 3.05 -6.06
CA THR A 112 -18.44 2.16 -4.95
C THR A 112 -17.39 2.14 -3.85
N ALA A 113 -16.51 3.15 -3.83
CA ALA A 113 -15.52 3.31 -2.78
C ALA A 113 -16.23 3.66 -1.46
N GLU A 114 -15.78 3.04 -0.39
CA GLU A 114 -16.22 3.32 0.97
C GLU A 114 -15.01 3.76 1.79
N ILE A 115 -15.07 4.94 2.36
CA ILE A 115 -13.97 5.55 3.11
C ILE A 115 -14.49 5.87 4.50
N GLY A 116 -13.82 5.33 5.52
CA GLY A 116 -14.10 5.56 6.92
C GLY A 116 -13.77 6.97 7.38
N ASN A 117 -13.81 7.17 8.70
CA ASN A 117 -13.45 8.43 9.34
C ASN A 117 -11.92 8.56 9.45
N ASP A 118 -11.44 9.80 9.52
CA ASP A 118 -10.04 10.11 9.81
C ASP A 118 -9.03 9.59 8.77
N VAL A 119 -9.49 9.17 7.59
CA VAL A 119 -8.63 8.71 6.50
C VAL A 119 -7.88 9.89 5.87
N THR A 120 -6.61 9.67 5.51
CA THR A 120 -5.81 10.64 4.75
C THR A 120 -5.32 10.04 3.44
N LEU A 121 -5.51 10.77 2.34
CA LEU A 121 -4.92 10.47 1.03
C LEU A 121 -3.97 11.59 0.63
N TYR A 122 -2.82 11.24 0.06
CA TYR A 122 -1.95 12.20 -0.64
C TYR A 122 -2.31 12.28 -2.13
N HIS A 123 -1.65 13.20 -2.85
CA HIS A 123 -1.79 13.35 -4.30
C HIS A 123 -1.55 12.04 -5.07
N GLY A 124 -2.16 11.91 -6.24
CA GLY A 124 -1.96 10.78 -7.17
C GLY A 124 -2.53 9.44 -6.69
N VAL A 125 -3.24 9.40 -5.56
CA VAL A 125 -3.85 8.18 -5.03
C VAL A 125 -5.03 7.74 -5.89
N THR A 126 -5.17 6.45 -6.16
CA THR A 126 -6.33 5.89 -6.88
C THR A 126 -7.02 4.81 -6.07
N LEU A 127 -8.32 4.96 -5.84
CA LEU A 127 -9.24 3.94 -5.34
C LEU A 127 -10.05 3.42 -6.53
N GLY A 128 -9.47 2.46 -7.24
CA GLY A 128 -9.88 2.04 -8.57
C GLY A 128 -10.67 0.74 -8.61
N GLY A 129 -11.47 0.57 -9.66
CA GLY A 129 -12.21 -0.66 -9.92
C GLY A 129 -11.42 -1.66 -10.75
N THR A 130 -11.66 -2.96 -10.54
CA THR A 130 -11.03 -4.05 -11.34
C THR A 130 -12.05 -4.87 -12.14
N SER A 131 -13.34 -4.50 -12.11
CA SER A 131 -14.42 -5.23 -12.78
C SER A 131 -15.34 -4.29 -13.55
N TRP A 132 -15.88 -4.79 -14.66
CA TRP A 132 -16.91 -4.13 -15.47
C TRP A 132 -18.34 -4.44 -14.98
N ALA A 133 -18.48 -5.44 -14.09
CA ALA A 133 -19.77 -5.83 -13.57
C ALA A 133 -20.35 -4.72 -12.66
N PRO A 134 -21.68 -4.50 -12.71
CA PRO A 134 -22.34 -3.61 -11.75
C PRO A 134 -22.17 -4.16 -10.33
N GLY A 135 -21.99 -3.25 -9.36
CA GLY A 135 -21.82 -3.62 -7.95
C GLY A 135 -20.54 -3.09 -7.31
N LYS A 136 -20.23 -3.60 -6.11
CA LYS A 136 -19.02 -3.27 -5.34
C LYS A 136 -17.80 -3.74 -6.11
N ARG A 137 -16.93 -2.79 -6.46
CA ARG A 137 -15.74 -3.02 -7.29
C ARG A 137 -14.56 -2.12 -6.93
N HIS A 138 -14.80 -1.11 -6.09
CA HIS A 138 -13.78 -0.20 -5.58
C HIS A 138 -13.51 -0.51 -4.10
N PRO A 139 -12.38 -0.03 -3.56
CA PRO A 139 -11.93 -0.39 -2.22
C PRO A 139 -12.84 0.11 -1.09
N THR A 140 -12.71 -0.53 0.05
CA THR A 140 -13.14 -0.04 1.36
C THR A 140 -11.89 0.33 2.17
N LEU A 141 -11.83 1.56 2.68
CA LEU A 141 -10.81 2.01 3.62
C LEU A 141 -11.46 2.21 4.99
N ASP A 142 -10.98 1.49 6.00
CA ASP A 142 -11.46 1.66 7.37
C ASP A 142 -10.92 2.95 8.02
N ASN A 143 -11.31 3.18 9.27
CA ASN A 143 -10.96 4.41 9.99
C ASN A 143 -9.44 4.59 10.16
N GLY A 144 -8.97 5.83 10.02
CA GLY A 144 -7.58 6.21 10.31
C GLY A 144 -6.54 5.66 9.34
N VAL A 145 -6.97 5.12 8.19
CA VAL A 145 -6.05 4.68 7.13
C VAL A 145 -5.30 5.86 6.53
N ILE A 146 -4.01 5.68 6.27
CA ILE A 146 -3.16 6.68 5.60
C ILE A 146 -2.64 6.08 4.31
N ILE A 147 -2.90 6.73 3.19
CA ILE A 147 -2.46 6.29 1.86
C ILE A 147 -1.45 7.29 1.29
N GLY A 148 -0.21 6.86 1.16
CA GLY A 148 0.91 7.64 0.64
C GLY A 148 0.73 8.07 -0.82
N ALA A 149 1.52 9.07 -1.21
CA ALA A 149 1.43 9.69 -2.53
C ALA A 149 1.54 8.67 -3.67
N GLY A 150 0.69 8.79 -4.68
CA GLY A 150 0.75 7.95 -5.88
C GLY A 150 0.31 6.49 -5.70
N ALA A 151 -0.10 6.05 -4.50
CA ALA A 151 -0.50 4.66 -4.28
C ALA A 151 -1.79 4.30 -5.05
N LYS A 152 -1.92 3.03 -5.44
CA LYS A 152 -3.07 2.48 -6.18
C LYS A 152 -3.69 1.34 -5.37
N ILE A 153 -4.95 1.48 -5.00
CA ILE A 153 -5.71 0.46 -4.28
C ILE A 153 -6.82 0.02 -5.22
N LEU A 154 -6.77 -1.23 -5.67
CA LEU A 154 -7.52 -1.70 -6.82
C LEU A 154 -8.41 -2.88 -6.45
N GLY A 155 -9.70 -2.76 -6.76
CA GLY A 155 -10.68 -3.82 -6.58
C GLY A 155 -11.53 -3.65 -5.31
N ALA A 156 -12.47 -4.58 -5.12
CA ALA A 156 -13.35 -4.64 -3.96
C ALA A 156 -12.63 -5.23 -2.73
N ILE A 157 -11.50 -4.63 -2.36
CA ILE A 157 -10.67 -5.03 -1.22
C ILE A 157 -10.87 -4.09 -0.03
N THR A 158 -10.52 -4.55 1.16
CA THR A 158 -10.61 -3.82 2.41
C THR A 158 -9.21 -3.53 2.96
N VAL A 159 -8.95 -2.25 3.22
CA VAL A 159 -7.76 -1.80 3.96
C VAL A 159 -8.19 -1.51 5.39
N GLY A 160 -7.76 -2.37 6.32
CA GLY A 160 -8.18 -2.33 7.73
C GLY A 160 -7.80 -1.07 8.49
N ALA A 161 -8.42 -0.86 9.63
CA ALA A 161 -8.28 0.36 10.41
C ALA A 161 -6.82 0.66 10.80
N GLY A 162 -6.41 1.93 10.70
CA GLY A 162 -5.07 2.39 11.07
C GLY A 162 -3.93 1.88 10.17
N CYS A 163 -4.25 1.23 9.04
CA CYS A 163 -3.25 0.79 8.08
C CYS A 163 -2.56 1.96 7.39
N ARG A 164 -1.36 1.66 6.88
CA ARG A 164 -0.52 2.61 6.15
C ARG A 164 -0.11 2.01 4.83
N VAL A 165 -0.34 2.73 3.75
CA VAL A 165 0.10 2.33 2.41
C VAL A 165 1.21 3.28 1.99
N GLY A 166 2.37 2.73 1.64
CA GLY A 166 3.53 3.47 1.18
C GLY A 166 3.27 4.19 -0.14
N ALA A 167 4.08 5.21 -0.41
CA ALA A 167 4.01 5.93 -1.67
C ALA A 167 4.21 4.98 -2.86
N ASN A 168 3.45 5.18 -3.94
CA ASN A 168 3.44 4.39 -5.16
C ASN A 168 3.17 2.88 -4.99
N ALA A 169 2.76 2.41 -3.79
CA ALA A 169 2.42 1.01 -3.60
C ALA A 169 1.15 0.63 -4.39
N VAL A 170 1.07 -0.62 -4.85
CA VAL A 170 -0.09 -1.15 -5.58
C VAL A 170 -0.75 -2.26 -4.76
N VAL A 171 -1.85 -1.95 -4.08
CA VAL A 171 -2.57 -2.88 -3.19
C VAL A 171 -3.71 -3.54 -3.96
N ILE A 172 -3.68 -4.87 -4.02
CA ILE A 172 -4.63 -5.71 -4.78
C ILE A 172 -5.29 -6.80 -3.94
N GLU A 173 -4.97 -6.87 -2.65
CA GLU A 173 -5.47 -7.84 -1.68
C GLU A 173 -5.89 -7.13 -0.39
N ASP A 174 -6.73 -7.78 0.42
CA ASP A 174 -7.15 -7.26 1.72
C ASP A 174 -5.96 -7.06 2.67
N VAL A 175 -6.00 -5.99 3.45
CA VAL A 175 -4.94 -5.62 4.40
C VAL A 175 -5.51 -5.65 5.82
N PRO A 176 -5.03 -6.53 6.71
CA PRO A 176 -5.46 -6.55 8.11
C PRO A 176 -5.18 -5.23 8.84
N PRO A 177 -5.97 -4.85 9.87
CA PRO A 177 -5.79 -3.60 10.60
C PRO A 177 -4.38 -3.38 11.18
N GLY A 178 -3.96 -2.11 11.21
CA GLY A 178 -2.67 -1.68 11.78
C GLY A 178 -1.42 -2.08 10.99
N MET A 179 -1.58 -2.64 9.78
CA MET A 179 -0.47 -3.09 8.95
C MET A 179 0.10 -1.97 8.06
N THR A 180 1.35 -2.14 7.63
CA THR A 180 1.98 -1.28 6.62
C THR A 180 2.15 -2.07 5.32
N VAL A 181 1.82 -1.46 4.18
CA VAL A 181 1.95 -2.07 2.85
C VAL A 181 2.84 -1.22 1.97
N VAL A 182 3.83 -1.82 1.30
CA VAL A 182 4.70 -1.12 0.35
C VAL A 182 4.97 -1.95 -0.90
N GLY A 183 5.47 -1.33 -1.95
CA GLY A 183 5.93 -2.01 -3.16
C GLY A 183 4.85 -2.29 -4.20
N ILE A 184 5.28 -2.90 -5.31
CA ILE A 184 4.46 -3.24 -6.47
C ILE A 184 4.77 -4.69 -6.88
N PRO A 185 3.83 -5.64 -6.71
CA PRO A 185 2.59 -5.51 -5.94
C PRO A 185 2.87 -5.28 -4.45
N GLY A 186 1.91 -4.68 -3.76
CA GLY A 186 1.99 -4.31 -2.35
C GLY A 186 2.18 -5.54 -1.47
N ARG A 187 3.18 -5.50 -0.60
CA ARG A 187 3.46 -6.53 0.40
C ARG A 187 3.19 -5.98 1.79
N ILE A 188 2.47 -6.76 2.59
CA ILE A 188 2.24 -6.46 4.00
C ILE A 188 3.55 -6.66 4.73
N ILE A 189 4.01 -5.62 5.40
CA ILE A 189 5.14 -5.69 6.30
C ILE A 189 4.61 -5.62 7.72
N ARG A 190 4.99 -6.62 8.52
CA ARG A 190 4.74 -6.57 9.96
C ARG A 190 5.53 -5.41 10.55
N PRO A 191 4.95 -4.59 11.44
CA PRO A 191 5.72 -3.57 12.12
C PRO A 191 6.92 -4.24 12.79
N ALA A 192 8.14 -3.82 12.46
CA ALA A 192 9.29 -4.11 13.31
C ALA A 192 8.96 -3.57 14.70
N GLY A 193 8.89 -4.47 15.69
CA GLY A 193 8.35 -4.29 17.04
C GLY A 193 8.08 -2.86 17.55
N GLU A 194 6.84 -2.63 17.98
CA GLU A 194 6.45 -1.64 19.01
C GLU A 194 7.21 -0.30 19.05
N ARG A 195 7.39 0.39 17.93
CA ARG A 195 7.79 1.82 17.95
C ARG A 195 7.15 2.58 16.82
N ARG A 196 5.92 3.05 17.06
CA ARG A 196 5.37 4.30 16.51
C ARG A 196 3.92 4.48 16.96
N ARG A 197 3.73 4.82 18.24
CA ARG A 197 2.49 5.48 18.66
C ARG A 197 2.44 6.82 17.93
N LEU A 198 1.28 7.16 17.36
CA LEU A 198 0.96 8.50 16.85
C LEU A 198 1.33 9.53 17.94
N VAL A 199 2.45 10.23 17.76
CA VAL A 199 2.86 11.28 18.69
C VAL A 199 1.98 12.49 18.36
N HIS A 200 1.03 12.80 19.24
CA HIS A 200 0.21 14.04 19.24
C HIS A 200 -0.75 14.28 18.07
N GLY A 201 -1.35 13.23 17.47
CA GLY A 201 -2.36 13.42 16.42
C GLY A 201 -1.81 13.98 15.10
N ARG A 202 -0.48 13.98 14.94
CA ARG A 202 0.22 14.31 13.70
C ARG A 202 0.29 13.08 12.79
N ILE A 203 0.19 13.29 11.49
CA ILE A 203 0.41 12.24 10.48
C ILE A 203 1.90 11.90 10.45
N ASP A 204 2.21 10.61 10.39
CA ASP A 204 3.59 10.14 10.22
C ASP A 204 3.99 10.27 8.75
N LEU A 205 4.99 11.11 8.49
CA LEU A 205 5.52 11.46 7.16
C LEU A 205 6.78 10.65 6.80
N ASP A 206 7.21 9.73 7.66
CA ASP A 206 8.49 9.04 7.53
C ASP A 206 8.42 7.86 6.54
N HIS A 207 8.01 8.14 5.30
CA HIS A 207 7.96 7.14 4.22
C HIS A 207 9.33 6.51 3.94
N HIS A 208 10.41 7.27 4.13
CA HIS A 208 11.79 6.80 3.99
C HIS A 208 12.20 5.77 5.06
N LEU A 209 11.45 5.63 6.16
CA LEU A 209 11.69 4.66 7.24
C LEU A 209 10.79 3.43 7.11
N MET A 210 10.16 3.23 5.96
CA MET A 210 9.41 2.01 5.68
C MET A 210 10.37 0.87 5.38
N PRO A 211 10.09 -0.36 5.86
CA PRO A 211 10.95 -1.51 5.59
C PRO A 211 11.00 -1.82 4.09
N ASP A 212 12.15 -2.28 3.60
CA ASP A 212 12.36 -2.69 2.20
C ASP A 212 12.45 -4.23 2.11
N PRO A 213 11.32 -4.92 1.92
CA PRO A 213 11.30 -6.38 1.89
C PRO A 213 12.07 -6.96 0.68
N VAL A 214 12.26 -6.17 -0.38
CA VAL A 214 13.04 -6.59 -1.55
C VAL A 214 14.53 -6.51 -1.21
N GLY A 215 14.96 -5.40 -0.62
CA GLY A 215 16.32 -5.24 -0.10
C GLY A 215 16.68 -6.34 0.90
N ASP A 216 15.80 -6.62 1.86
CA ASP A 216 15.98 -7.67 2.86
C ASP A 216 16.13 -9.06 2.21
N ALA A 217 15.28 -9.38 1.23
CA ALA A 217 15.36 -10.65 0.51
C ALA A 217 16.64 -10.78 -0.34
N ILE A 218 17.10 -9.69 -0.97
CA ILE A 218 18.37 -9.68 -1.72
C ILE A 218 19.54 -9.91 -0.77
N ALA A 219 19.56 -9.27 0.40
CA ALA A 219 20.60 -9.48 1.40
C ALA A 219 20.65 -10.94 1.86
N GLU A 220 19.50 -11.55 2.14
CA GLU A 220 19.41 -12.97 2.52
C GLU A 220 19.90 -13.91 1.40
N LEU A 221 19.59 -13.59 0.14
CA LEU A 221 20.09 -14.35 -1.01
C LEU A 221 21.62 -14.23 -1.17
N VAL A 222 22.19 -13.05 -0.97
CA VAL A 222 23.64 -12.83 -1.02
C VAL A 222 24.34 -13.64 0.07
N ASP A 223 23.84 -13.57 1.31
CA ASP A 223 24.37 -14.36 2.42
C ASP A 223 24.30 -15.86 2.14
N ARG A 224 23.20 -16.31 1.52
CA ARG A 224 23.03 -17.70 1.12
C ARG A 224 24.01 -18.12 0.02
N ILE A 225 24.28 -17.26 -0.97
CA ILE A 225 25.28 -17.51 -2.01
C ILE A 225 26.66 -17.66 -1.38
N SER A 226 27.08 -16.72 -0.52
CA SER A 226 28.38 -16.80 0.17
C SER A 226 28.51 -18.06 1.00
N PHE A 227 27.45 -18.48 1.70
CA PHE A 227 27.43 -19.75 2.43
C PHE A 227 27.61 -20.97 1.50
N LEU A 228 26.94 -20.98 0.35
CA LEU A 228 27.04 -22.07 -0.62
C LEU A 228 28.43 -22.13 -1.27
N GLU A 229 29.04 -20.99 -1.61
CA GLU A 229 30.41 -20.91 -2.13
C GLU A 229 31.43 -21.49 -1.14
N LEU A 230 31.33 -21.13 0.15
CA LEU A 230 32.17 -21.70 1.22
C LEU A 230 31.98 -23.21 1.35
N ARG A 231 30.74 -23.70 1.26
CA ARG A 231 30.41 -25.13 1.31
C ARG A 231 31.03 -25.88 0.13
N ILE A 232 30.89 -25.35 -1.08
CA ILE A 232 31.47 -25.93 -2.31
C ILE A 232 32.99 -25.99 -2.19
N GLY A 233 33.65 -24.90 -1.77
CA GLY A 233 35.10 -24.89 -1.59
C GLY A 233 35.61 -25.86 -0.51
N ARG A 234 34.77 -26.21 0.48
CA ARG A 234 35.09 -27.26 1.47
C ARG A 234 34.99 -28.66 0.86
N LEU A 235 33.92 -28.92 0.11
CA LEU A 235 33.70 -30.21 -0.55
C LEU A 235 34.75 -30.48 -1.63
N GLN A 236 35.12 -29.49 -2.43
CA GLN A 236 36.19 -29.61 -3.43
C GLN A 236 37.54 -29.99 -2.79
N ARG A 237 37.88 -29.40 -1.63
CA ARG A 237 39.09 -29.76 -0.89
C ARG A 237 39.05 -31.18 -0.33
N GLN A 238 37.90 -31.63 0.17
CA GLN A 238 37.73 -33.02 0.64
C GLN A 238 37.84 -34.03 -0.51
N LEU A 239 37.25 -33.72 -1.66
CA LEU A 239 37.38 -34.56 -2.86
C LEU A 239 38.82 -34.61 -3.36
N ALA A 240 39.54 -33.48 -3.37
CA ALA A 240 40.94 -33.44 -3.74
C ALA A 240 41.83 -34.23 -2.75
N ALA A 241 41.53 -34.19 -1.45
CA ALA A 241 42.25 -34.95 -0.43
C ALA A 241 41.96 -36.46 -0.48
N ASN A 242 40.76 -36.85 -0.93
CA ASN A 242 40.33 -38.25 -1.06
C ASN A 242 40.55 -38.80 -2.48
N ALA A 243 41.12 -38.02 -3.40
CA ALA A 243 41.47 -38.50 -4.72
C ALA A 243 42.58 -39.56 -4.59
N PRO A 244 42.39 -40.79 -5.10
CA PRO A 244 43.45 -41.79 -5.07
C PRO A 244 44.65 -41.25 -5.84
N ALA A 245 45.85 -41.38 -5.26
CA ALA A 245 47.08 -41.07 -5.97
C ALA A 245 47.12 -41.94 -7.24
N SER A 246 46.91 -41.32 -8.40
CA SER A 246 46.95 -42.01 -9.67
C SER A 246 48.33 -42.60 -9.87
N SER A 247 48.45 -43.92 -9.69
CA SER A 247 49.61 -44.70 -10.08
C SER A 247 49.64 -44.83 -11.61
N HIS A 248 49.98 -43.75 -12.30
CA HIS A 248 50.50 -43.82 -13.66
C HIS A 248 51.95 -43.36 -13.64
N ALA A 249 52.77 -44.28 -13.14
CA ALA A 249 54.19 -44.30 -13.38
C ALA A 249 54.43 -44.66 -14.86
N LYS A 250 55.17 -43.78 -15.54
CA LYS A 250 56.17 -44.09 -16.58
C LYS A 250 55.81 -45.22 -17.55
N GLN A 251 55.20 -44.88 -18.68
CA GLN A 251 55.37 -45.56 -19.97
C GLN A 251 54.84 -44.60 -21.02
N ASP A 252 55.71 -43.75 -21.58
CA ASP A 252 55.57 -43.13 -22.93
C ASP A 252 56.68 -42.10 -23.21
N THR A 253 57.94 -42.44 -22.90
CA THR A 253 59.12 -41.69 -23.37
C THR A 253 60.08 -42.54 -24.22
N ALA A 254 59.57 -43.58 -24.88
CA ALA A 254 60.37 -44.43 -25.76
C ALA A 254 59.93 -44.43 -27.24
N ALA A 255 58.87 -43.72 -27.62
CA ALA A 255 58.33 -43.78 -29.00
C ALA A 255 58.54 -42.50 -29.83
N THR A 256 59.33 -41.53 -29.36
CA THR A 256 59.54 -40.25 -30.09
C THR A 256 60.95 -40.08 -30.65
N THR A 257 61.85 -41.06 -30.50
CA THR A 257 63.23 -40.96 -31.03
C THR A 257 63.46 -41.74 -32.34
N GLU A 258 62.51 -42.59 -32.77
CA GLU A 258 62.67 -43.35 -34.03
C GLU A 258 62.03 -42.69 -35.27
N ILE A 259 61.23 -41.64 -35.10
CA ILE A 259 60.58 -40.95 -36.23
C ILE A 259 61.47 -39.83 -36.83
N ASP A 260 62.45 -39.31 -36.07
CA ASP A 260 63.34 -38.23 -36.56
C ASP A 260 64.54 -38.72 -37.38
N GLN A 261 64.91 -40.01 -37.34
CA GLN A 261 66.03 -40.53 -38.15
C GLN A 261 65.65 -40.98 -39.58
N GLN A 262 64.36 -41.02 -39.93
CA GLN A 262 63.92 -41.33 -41.30
C GLN A 262 63.58 -40.09 -42.16
N ARG A 263 63.71 -38.88 -41.61
CA ARG A 263 63.44 -37.62 -42.34
C ARG A 263 64.68 -36.91 -42.90
N GLU A 264 65.90 -37.40 -42.66
CA GLU A 264 67.14 -36.80 -43.19
C GLU A 264 67.80 -37.58 -44.34
N MET A 265 67.14 -38.58 -44.94
CA MET A 265 67.70 -39.36 -46.08
C MET A 265 66.74 -39.54 -47.27
N GLN A 266 65.94 -38.53 -47.60
CA GLN A 266 65.31 -38.40 -48.93
C GLN A 266 65.34 -36.97 -49.43
#